data_AF-A0A1F7SZN7-F1
#
_entry.id   AF-A0A1F7SZN7-F1
#
_cell.length_a   1.000
_cell.length_b   1.000
_cell.length_c   1.000
_cell.angle_alpha   90.00
_cell.angle_beta   90.00
_cell.angle_gamma   90.00
#
_symmetry.space_group_name_H-M   'P 1'
#
loop_
_entity.id
_entity.type
_entity.pdbx_description
1 polymer ?
#
loop_
_entity_poly.entity_id
_entity_poly.type
_entity_poly.pdbx_seq_one_letter_code
_entity_poly.pdbx_strand_id
1 'polypeptide(L)'
;MSDPDREKPRTRGEVLCREVDDGFILYDPLTEKVHSLNSSAAYVWDCLDGRLSLAEIAESMQAFPGAGGRDLLRDVLDAVEGFRREGLLLPPDGEAAQRPG
;
A
#
# COMPACT_ATOMS: atom_id res chain seq x y z
N MET A 1 -17.65 2.08 2.02
CA MET A 1 -16.49 2.94 1.72
C MET A 1 -15.79 3.15 3.05
N SER A 2 -14.58 2.63 3.21
CA SER A 2 -13.80 2.88 4.41
C SER A 2 -13.49 4.37 4.54
N ASP A 3 -13.49 4.89 5.76
CA ASP A 3 -13.06 6.27 6.03
C ASP A 3 -11.54 6.37 5.89
N PRO A 4 -11.00 7.11 4.89
CA PRO A 4 -9.56 7.20 4.65
C PRO A 4 -8.78 7.87 5.80
N ASP A 5 -9.49 8.61 6.65
CA ASP A 5 -8.95 9.25 7.85
C ASP A 5 -8.74 8.26 9.01
N ARG A 6 -9.51 7.15 9.03
CA ARG A 6 -9.46 6.11 10.07
C ARG A 6 -8.79 4.82 9.63
N GLU A 7 -8.72 4.57 8.33
CA GLU A 7 -8.08 3.38 7.78
C GLU A 7 -6.56 3.48 7.87
N LYS A 8 -5.95 2.53 8.58
CA LYS A 8 -4.50 2.43 8.79
C LYS A 8 -4.02 1.07 8.29
N PRO A 9 -3.86 0.89 6.97
CA PRO A 9 -3.48 -0.40 6.41
C PRO A 9 -2.06 -0.75 6.83
N ARG A 10 -1.82 -2.05 6.94
CA ARG A 10 -0.50 -2.57 7.25
C ARG A 10 -0.11 -3.63 6.23
N THR A 11 1.12 -3.57 5.76
CA THR A 11 1.68 -4.58 4.87
C THR A 11 1.77 -5.95 5.56
N ARG A 12 1.61 -7.03 4.78
CA ARG A 12 1.85 -8.39 5.29
C ARG A 12 3.36 -8.60 5.40
N GLY A 13 3.84 -8.89 6.60
CA GLY A 13 5.29 -9.08 6.87
C GLY A 13 5.96 -10.25 6.14
N GLU A 14 5.18 -11.13 5.51
CA GLU A 14 5.70 -12.21 4.65
C GLU A 14 6.05 -11.73 3.23
N VAL A 15 5.54 -10.58 2.80
CA VAL A 15 5.89 -9.98 1.51
C VAL A 15 7.28 -9.37 1.61
N LEU A 16 8.20 -9.86 0.79
CA LEU A 16 9.55 -9.33 0.74
C LEU A 16 9.56 -8.05 -0.11
N CYS A 17 10.09 -6.98 0.44
CA CYS A 17 10.25 -5.71 -0.28
C CYS A 17 11.73 -5.48 -0.59
N ARG A 18 12.04 -5.06 -1.80
CA ARG A 18 13.39 -4.66 -2.22
C ARG A 18 13.35 -3.34 -2.97
N GLU A 19 14.13 -2.37 -2.50
CA GLU A 19 14.31 -1.09 -3.18
C GLU A 19 15.17 -1.25 -4.44
N VAL A 20 14.76 -0.57 -5.51
CA VAL A 20 15.43 -0.46 -6.80
C VAL A 20 15.38 0.99 -7.29
N ASP A 21 16.17 1.35 -8.30
CA ASP A 21 16.30 2.73 -8.76
C ASP A 21 14.97 3.42 -9.16
N ASP A 22 13.96 2.65 -9.59
CA ASP A 22 12.66 3.18 -10.07
C ASP A 22 11.52 3.09 -9.03
N GLY A 23 11.77 2.49 -7.87
CA GLY A 23 10.75 2.20 -6.85
C GLY A 23 11.03 0.90 -6.11
N PHE A 24 10.00 0.11 -5.81
CA PHE A 24 10.14 -1.13 -5.03
C PHE A 24 9.75 -2.36 -5.83
N ILE A 25 10.44 -3.47 -5.62
CA ILE A 25 10.00 -4.79 -6.06
C ILE A 25 9.48 -5.55 -4.84
N LEU A 26 8.22 -5.93 -4.89
CA LEU A 26 7.59 -6.81 -3.91
C LEU A 26 7.59 -8.23 -4.43
N TYR A 27 8.01 -9.17 -3.58
CA TYR A 27 7.87 -10.60 -3.83
C TYR A 27 6.96 -11.21 -2.78
N ASP A 28 5.88 -11.84 -3.24
CA ASP A 28 4.97 -12.61 -2.40
C ASP A 28 5.35 -14.10 -2.45
N PRO A 29 5.94 -14.66 -1.38
CA PRO A 29 6.29 -16.07 -1.35
C PRO A 29 5.07 -17.00 -1.29
N LEU A 30 3.87 -16.51 -0.94
CA LEU A 30 2.67 -17.33 -0.87
C LEU A 30 2.06 -17.60 -2.25
N THR A 31 2.09 -16.58 -3.11
CA THR A 31 1.56 -16.66 -4.47
C THR A 31 2.65 -16.82 -5.52
N GLU A 32 3.92 -16.80 -5.10
CA GLU A 32 5.13 -16.78 -5.93
C GLU A 32 5.14 -15.65 -6.98
N LYS A 33 4.44 -14.55 -6.69
CA LYS A 33 4.32 -13.39 -7.58
C LYS A 33 5.34 -12.32 -7.27
N VAL A 34 5.77 -11.62 -8.31
CA VAL A 34 6.60 -10.41 -8.22
C VAL A 34 5.77 -9.22 -8.71
N HIS A 35 5.70 -8.17 -7.90
CA HIS A 35 5.05 -6.91 -8.24
C HIS A 35 6.08 -5.79 -8.25
N SER A 36 6.13 -5.01 -9.33
CA SER A 36 6.95 -3.80 -9.41
C SER A 36 6.10 -2.58 -9.06
N LEU A 37 6.57 -1.80 -8.09
CA LEU A 37 5.99 -0.53 -7.71
C LEU A 37 6.80 0.61 -8.30
N ASN A 38 6.10 1.59 -8.88
CA ASN A 38 6.69 2.88 -9.21
C ASN A 38 7.04 3.67 -7.94
N SER A 39 7.76 4.78 -8.08
CA SER A 39 8.23 5.57 -6.94
C SER A 39 7.10 6.08 -6.04
N SER A 40 5.94 6.42 -6.60
CA SER A 40 4.77 6.88 -5.82
C SER A 40 4.13 5.73 -5.02
N ALA A 41 3.93 4.57 -5.64
CA ALA A 41 3.35 3.39 -4.99
C ALA A 41 4.31 2.79 -3.96
N ALA A 42 5.63 2.85 -4.22
CA ALA A 42 6.66 2.48 -3.26
C ALA A 42 6.62 3.35 -2.00
N TYR A 43 6.43 4.66 -2.16
CA TYR A 43 6.26 5.57 -1.02
C TYR A 43 4.99 5.25 -0.22
N VAL A 44 3.87 5.01 -0.89
CA VAL A 44 2.64 4.56 -0.21
C VAL A 44 2.92 3.29 0.58
N TRP A 45 3.52 2.27 -0.07
CA TRP A 45 3.86 1.00 0.57
C TRP A 45 4.73 1.14 1.82
N ASP A 46 5.76 2.00 1.77
CA ASP A 46 6.63 2.28 2.92
C ASP A 46 5.86 2.92 4.09
N CYS A 47 4.84 3.72 3.79
CA CYS A 47 3.97 4.34 4.79
C CYS A 47 2.87 3.40 5.32
N LEU A 48 2.66 2.22 4.71
CA LEU A 48 1.66 1.23 5.15
C LEU A 48 2.17 0.37 6.32
N ASP A 49 2.55 1.03 7.41
CA ASP A 49 3.04 0.41 8.63
C ASP A 49 1.96 0.23 9.71
N GLY A 50 0.73 0.69 9.42
CA GLY A 50 -0.41 0.71 10.34
C GLY A 50 -0.43 1.89 11.32
N ARG A 51 0.49 2.86 11.19
CA ARG A 51 0.52 4.05 12.05
C ARG A 51 -0.21 5.23 11.41
N LEU A 52 0.03 5.45 10.12
CA LEU A 52 -0.54 6.54 9.34
C LEU A 52 -1.87 6.13 8.71
N SER A 53 -2.81 7.07 8.62
CA SER A 53 -4.03 6.92 7.85
C SER A 53 -3.81 7.20 6.36
N LEU A 54 -4.72 6.75 5.51
CA LEU A 54 -4.63 7.02 4.06
C LEU A 54 -4.64 8.52 3.75
N ALA A 55 -5.39 9.31 4.53
CA ALA A 55 -5.39 10.76 4.42
C ALA A 55 -4.03 11.38 4.80
N GLU A 56 -3.43 10.94 5.91
CA GLU A 56 -2.09 11.40 6.35
C GLU A 56 -1.00 11.07 5.31
N ILE A 57 -1.09 9.89 4.69
CA ILE A 57 -0.15 9.49 3.62
C ILE A 57 -0.30 10.41 2.41
N ALA A 58 -1.53 10.69 1.98
CA ALA A 58 -1.81 11.59 0.86
C ALA A 58 -1.33 13.02 1.14
N GLU A 59 -1.48 13.51 2.37
CA GLU A 59 -0.92 14.79 2.79
C GLU A 59 0.61 14.79 2.74
N SER A 60 1.27 13.71 3.19
CA SER A 60 2.73 13.58 3.13
C SER A 60 3.25 13.57 1.69
N MET A 61 2.50 12.95 0.77
CA MET A 61 2.79 12.96 -0.67
C MET A 61 2.67 14.35 -1.30
N GLN A 62 2.05 15.35 -0.67
CA GLN A 62 2.06 16.72 -1.20
C GLN A 62 3.48 17.31 -1.26
N ALA A 63 4.39 16.81 -0.42
CA ALA A 63 5.81 17.18 -0.48
C ALA A 63 6.56 16.52 -1.64
N PHE A 64 5.97 15.54 -2.35
CA PHE A 64 6.64 14.88 -3.47
C PHE A 64 6.73 15.79 -4.71
N PRO A 65 7.88 15.78 -5.41
CA PRO A 65 8.01 16.43 -6.70
C PRO A 65 6.97 15.89 -7.68
N GLY A 66 6.18 16.77 -8.31
CA GLY A 66 5.12 16.36 -9.25
C GLY A 66 3.77 16.00 -8.63
N ALA A 67 3.53 16.38 -7.37
CA ALA A 67 2.24 16.31 -6.70
C ALA A 67 1.21 17.35 -7.22
N GLY A 68 1.67 18.42 -7.89
CA GLY A 68 0.81 19.52 -8.33
C GLY A 68 -0.30 19.08 -9.29
N GLY A 69 -1.56 19.32 -8.91
CA GLY A 69 -2.74 19.07 -9.75
C GLY A 69 -3.22 17.62 -9.80
N ARG A 70 -2.60 16.70 -9.05
CA ARG A 70 -3.09 15.32 -8.89
C ARG A 70 -3.95 15.17 -7.64
N ASP A 71 -4.94 14.30 -7.72
CA ASP A 71 -5.68 13.85 -6.55
C ASP A 71 -4.86 12.75 -5.85
N LEU A 72 -3.95 13.16 -4.96
CA LEU A 72 -3.06 12.23 -4.26
C LEU A 72 -3.84 11.25 -3.37
N LEU A 73 -4.98 11.68 -2.83
CA LEU A 73 -5.82 10.80 -2.03
C LEU A 73 -6.39 9.68 -2.91
N ARG A 74 -6.84 10.02 -4.13
CA ARG A 74 -7.26 9.04 -5.13
C ARG A 74 -6.12 8.07 -5.48
N ASP A 75 -4.91 8.59 -5.73
CA ASP A 75 -3.73 7.77 -6.06
C ASP A 75 -3.39 6.79 -4.92
N VAL A 76 -3.43 7.24 -3.66
CA VAL A 76 -3.22 6.41 -2.47
C VAL A 76 -4.30 5.34 -2.36
N LEU A 77 -5.58 5.72 -2.50
CA LEU A 77 -6.70 4.79 -2.44
C LEU A 77 -6.61 3.70 -3.51
N ASP A 78 -6.29 4.08 -4.75
CA ASP A 78 -6.18 3.13 -5.86
C ASP A 78 -4.97 2.19 -5.68
N ALA A 79 -3.85 2.69 -5.14
CA ALA A 79 -2.69 1.86 -4.81
C ALA A 79 -3.01 0.84 -3.69
N VAL A 80 -3.65 1.28 -2.61
CA VAL A 80 -4.04 0.43 -1.47
C VAL A 80 -5.04 -0.63 -1.90
N GLU A 81 -6.02 -0.27 -2.73
CA GLU A 81 -6.98 -1.23 -3.29
C GLU A 81 -6.28 -2.26 -4.19
N GLY A 82 -5.30 -1.82 -4.98
CA GLY A 82 -4.45 -2.72 -5.77
C GLY A 82 -3.71 -3.74 -4.89
N PHE A 83 -3.09 -3.29 -3.80
CA PHE A 83 -2.42 -4.17 -2.83
C PHE A 83 -3.39 -5.12 -2.14
N ARG A 84 -4.59 -4.65 -1.80
CA ARG A 84 -5.65 -5.46 -1.18
C ARG A 84 -6.12 -6.57 -2.11
N ARG A 85 -6.32 -6.26 -3.40
CA ARG A 85 -6.71 -7.23 -4.42
C ARG A 85 -5.67 -8.31 -4.67
N GLU A 86 -4.39 -7.95 -4.65
CA GLU A 86 -3.29 -8.93 -4.72
C GLU A 86 -3.05 -9.62 -3.36
N GLY A 87 -3.81 -9.25 -2.34
CA GLY A 87 -3.77 -9.84 -1.01
C GLY A 87 -2.53 -9.46 -0.22
N LEU A 88 -1.79 -8.41 -0.57
CA LEU A 88 -0.49 -8.01 0.00
C LEU A 88 -0.58 -7.31 1.37
N LEU A 89 -1.79 -6.88 1.77
CA LEU A 89 -2.04 -6.20 3.04
C LEU A 89 -2.57 -7.18 4.09
N LEU A 90 -2.35 -6.86 5.37
CA LEU A 90 -3.03 -7.53 6.46
C LEU A 90 -4.51 -7.16 6.44
N PRO A 91 -5.41 -8.14 6.69
CA PRO A 91 -6.80 -7.84 6.93
C PRO A 91 -6.92 -6.93 8.16
N PRO A 92 -7.91 -6.01 8.20
CA PRO A 92 -8.20 -5.27 9.42
C PRO A 92 -8.49 -6.27 10.54
N ASP A 93 -7.94 -6.01 11.73
CA ASP A 93 -8.07 -6.85 12.93
C ASP A 93 -9.53 -7.35 13.08
N GLY A 94 -9.76 -8.63 12.78
CA GLY A 94 -11.10 -9.24 12.73
C GLY A 94 -11.36 -10.16 11.54
N GLU A 95 -10.67 -9.99 10.41
CA GLU A 95 -10.76 -10.89 9.25
C GLU A 95 -9.59 -11.87 9.25
N ALA A 96 -9.59 -12.81 10.20
CA ALA A 96 -8.73 -13.98 10.11
C ALA A 96 -8.98 -14.66 8.76
N ALA A 97 -7.95 -14.69 7.91
CA ALA A 97 -7.92 -15.28 6.58
C ALA A 97 -8.88 -16.47 6.45
N GLN A 98 -10.08 -16.22 5.91
CA GLN A 98 -11.01 -17.27 5.52
C GLN A 98 -10.42 -17.92 4.26
N ARG A 99 -9.49 -18.85 4.44
CA ARG A 99 -8.94 -19.66 3.35
C ARG A 99 -10.03 -20.66 2.90
N PRO A 100 -10.46 -20.68 1.63
CA PRO A 100 -11.02 -21.90 1.09
C PRO A 100 -9.88 -22.92 0.89
N GLY A 101 -10.11 -24.14 1.37
CA GLY A 101 -9.20 -25.28 1.21
C GLY A 101 -9.38 -26.00 -0.13
#